data_AF-A0A942L1N8-F1
#
_entry.id   AF-A0A942L1N8-F1
#
_cell.length_a   1.000
_cell.length_b   1.000
_cell.length_c   1.000
_cell.angle_alpha   90.00
_cell.angle_beta   90.00
_cell.angle_gamma   90.00
#
_symmetry.space_group_name_H-M   'P 1'
#
loop_
_entity.id
_entity.type
_entity.pdbx_description
1 polymer ?
#
loop_
_entity_poly.entity_id
_entity_poly.type
_entity_poly.pdbx_seq_one_letter_code
_entity_poly.pdbx_strand_id
1 'polypeptide(L)'
;MKETDMRKLLLVLALGGCAGLQADPVPQAARLSADTLVLTLSDGTTCRARWAEAGGAGRLDACGPGFGYAVDVVENPNILRQLFTGLTQALGAEGVSPPMAEVVITDATGRDHVFVSPPPTDLSDD
;
A
#
# COMPACT_ATOMS: atom_id res chain seq x y z
N MET A 1 27.54 -45.65 4.09
CA MET A 1 27.64 -44.28 3.54
C MET A 1 28.86 -43.63 4.15
N LYS A 2 29.82 -43.17 3.34
CA LYS A 2 31.10 -42.59 3.81
C LYS A 2 30.84 -41.21 4.43
N GLU A 3 31.52 -40.87 5.53
CA GLU A 3 31.43 -39.55 6.20
C GLU A 3 31.57 -38.36 5.23
N THR A 4 32.33 -38.55 4.15
CA THR A 4 32.57 -37.53 3.13
C THR A 4 31.33 -37.21 2.28
N ASP A 5 30.39 -38.14 2.13
CA ASP A 5 29.11 -37.91 1.44
C ASP A 5 28.08 -37.18 2.33
N MET A 6 28.01 -37.55 3.61
CA MET A 6 27.13 -36.89 4.60
C MET A 6 27.47 -35.40 4.75
N ARG A 7 28.77 -35.08 4.77
CA ARG A 7 29.26 -33.70 4.92
C ARG A 7 28.98 -32.82 3.70
N LYS A 8 28.96 -33.40 2.49
CA LYS A 8 28.57 -32.69 1.26
C LYS A 8 27.07 -32.44 1.20
N LEU A 9 26.25 -33.40 1.65
CA LEU A 9 24.80 -33.26 1.71
C LEU A 9 24.38 -32.15 2.69
N LEU A 10 24.97 -32.11 3.89
CA LEU A 10 24.75 -31.07 4.89
C LEU A 10 25.13 -29.67 4.39
N LEU A 11 26.21 -29.56 3.59
CA LEU A 11 26.62 -28.29 3.00
C LEU A 11 25.58 -27.77 1.99
N VAL A 12 25.07 -28.66 1.12
CA VAL A 12 24.04 -28.30 0.11
C VAL A 12 22.72 -27.89 0.78
N LEU A 13 22.33 -28.56 1.86
CA LEU A 13 21.14 -28.19 2.66
C LEU A 13 21.31 -26.85 3.38
N ALA A 14 22.52 -26.54 3.88
CA ALA A 14 22.81 -25.26 4.53
C ALA A 14 22.84 -24.07 3.55
N LEU A 15 23.31 -24.29 2.31
CA LEU A 15 23.36 -23.26 1.26
C LEU A 15 21.99 -23.00 0.59
N GLY A 16 21.05 -23.95 0.66
CA GLY A 16 19.69 -23.80 0.11
C GLY A 16 18.71 -23.02 0.99
N GLY A 17 19.06 -22.74 2.25
CA GLY A 17 18.14 -22.15 3.24
C GLY A 17 17.74 -20.70 2.96
N CYS A 18 18.55 -19.94 2.21
CA CYS A 18 18.30 -18.51 2.02
C CYS A 18 17.22 -18.20 0.96
N ALA A 19 16.91 -19.13 0.05
CA ALA A 19 15.89 -18.91 -0.98
C ALA A 19 14.45 -19.08 -0.44
N GLY A 20 14.28 -19.83 0.66
CA GLY A 20 12.98 -20.02 1.31
C GLY A 20 12.66 -19.00 2.43
N LEU A 21 13.60 -18.11 2.75
CA LEU A 21 13.48 -17.09 3.79
C LEU A 21 13.15 -15.71 3.23
N GLN A 22 12.67 -15.63 1.98
CA GLN A 22 12.17 -14.37 1.44
C GLN A 22 10.90 -14.01 2.20
N ALA A 23 10.99 -12.99 3.05
CA ALA A 23 9.85 -12.46 3.78
C ALA A 23 8.79 -11.97 2.78
N ASP A 24 7.52 -12.23 3.08
CA ASP A 24 6.42 -11.72 2.26
C ASP A 24 6.50 -10.19 2.16
N PRO A 25 6.33 -9.60 0.96
CA PRO A 25 6.32 -8.15 0.81
C PRO A 25 5.25 -7.51 1.68
N VAL A 26 5.64 -6.54 2.51
CA VAL A 26 4.72 -5.83 3.40
C VAL A 26 4.31 -4.47 2.83
N PRO A 27 3.08 -3.99 3.09
CA PRO A 27 2.67 -2.63 2.78
C PRO A 27 3.64 -1.59 3.34
N GLN A 28 4.04 -0.61 2.52
CA GLN A 28 4.90 0.51 2.94
C GLN A 28 4.24 1.88 2.75
N ALA A 29 3.45 2.04 1.68
CA ALA A 29 2.73 3.28 1.42
C ALA A 29 1.44 3.01 0.64
N ALA A 30 0.37 3.72 0.99
CA ALA A 30 -0.85 3.80 0.20
C ALA A 30 -1.09 5.24 -0.23
N ARG A 31 -1.23 5.46 -1.54
CA ARG A 31 -1.52 6.77 -2.13
C ARG A 31 -2.87 6.72 -2.82
N LEU A 32 -3.73 7.67 -2.46
CA LEU A 32 -5.07 7.77 -3.00
C LEU A 32 -5.17 8.94 -3.97
N SER A 33 -5.76 8.71 -5.15
CA SER A 33 -6.27 9.74 -6.03
C SER A 33 -7.80 9.66 -6.07
N ALA A 34 -8.45 10.55 -6.83
CA ALA A 34 -9.90 10.55 -6.98
C ALA A 34 -10.46 9.16 -7.35
N ASP A 35 -9.77 8.43 -8.23
CA ASP A 35 -10.28 7.16 -8.77
C ASP A 35 -9.39 5.94 -8.44
N THR A 36 -8.11 6.17 -8.13
CA THR A 36 -7.12 5.09 -8.03
C THR A 36 -6.44 5.05 -6.66
N LEU A 37 -6.36 3.84 -6.10
CA LEU A 37 -5.52 3.51 -4.95
C LEU A 37 -4.23 2.88 -5.48
N VAL A 38 -3.08 3.42 -5.06
CA VAL A 38 -1.76 2.87 -5.35
C VAL A 38 -1.11 2.40 -4.06
N LEU A 39 -0.83 1.10 -3.96
CA LEU A 39 -0.10 0.49 -2.84
C LEU A 39 1.34 0.22 -3.27
N THR A 40 2.31 0.60 -2.44
CA THR A 40 3.73 0.27 -2.61
C THR A 40 4.15 -0.69 -1.50
N LEU A 41 4.81 -1.79 -1.89
CA LEU A 41 5.31 -2.83 -0.99
C LEU A 41 6.82 -2.66 -0.70
N SER A 42 7.32 -3.39 0.31
CA SER A 42 8.72 -3.32 0.76
C SER A 42 9.75 -3.80 -0.27
N ASP A 43 9.33 -4.59 -1.24
CA ASP A 43 10.15 -5.05 -2.38
C ASP A 43 10.12 -4.08 -3.58
N GLY A 44 9.40 -2.96 -3.45
CA GLY A 44 9.20 -1.98 -4.52
C GLY A 44 8.06 -2.31 -5.48
N THR A 45 7.36 -3.43 -5.28
CA THR A 45 6.16 -3.77 -6.06
C THR A 45 5.09 -2.70 -5.87
N THR A 46 4.43 -2.31 -6.96
CA THR A 46 3.32 -1.35 -6.93
C THR A 46 2.04 -1.98 -7.43
N CYS A 47 0.99 -1.84 -6.63
CA CYS A 47 -0.34 -2.38 -6.90
C CYS A 47 -1.30 -1.24 -7.15
N ARG A 48 -2.31 -1.45 -8.00
CA ARG A 48 -3.32 -0.45 -8.30
C ARG A 48 -4.73 -1.02 -8.23
N ALA A 49 -5.66 -0.26 -7.68
CA ALA A 49 -7.09 -0.58 -7.69
C ALA A 49 -7.91 0.66 -8.04
N ARG A 50 -8.98 0.48 -8.81
CA ARG A 50 -10.00 1.51 -9.08
C ARG A 50 -11.00 1.55 -7.94
N TRP A 51 -10.56 2.08 -6.80
CA TRP A 51 -11.30 1.99 -5.53
C TRP A 51 -12.66 2.70 -5.59
N ALA A 52 -12.75 3.82 -6.32
CA ALA A 52 -13.98 4.58 -6.46
C ALA A 52 -15.06 3.80 -7.24
N GLU A 53 -14.67 3.17 -8.35
CA GLU A 53 -15.56 2.29 -9.14
C GLU A 53 -16.00 1.05 -8.33
N ALA A 54 -15.14 0.57 -7.43
CA ALA A 54 -15.42 -0.56 -6.55
C ALA A 54 -16.26 -0.20 -5.31
N GLY A 55 -16.62 1.07 -5.12
CA GLY A 55 -17.43 1.52 -3.97
C GLY A 55 -16.68 1.58 -2.65
N GLY A 56 -15.36 1.79 -2.67
CA GLY A 56 -14.57 2.02 -1.45
C GLY A 56 -13.82 0.82 -0.89
N ALA A 57 -14.15 -0.40 -1.30
CA ALA A 57 -13.49 -1.60 -0.79
C ALA A 57 -13.32 -2.67 -1.87
N GLY A 58 -12.31 -3.51 -1.73
CA GLY A 58 -12.08 -4.59 -2.67
C GLY A 58 -10.77 -5.33 -2.44
N ARG A 59 -10.26 -5.94 -3.52
CA ARG A 59 -8.98 -6.66 -3.51
C ARG A 59 -8.04 -6.12 -4.58
N LEU A 60 -6.75 -6.16 -4.26
CA LEU A 60 -5.66 -5.92 -5.19
C LEU A 60 -5.26 -7.25 -5.82
N ASP A 61 -6.15 -7.82 -6.64
CA ASP A 61 -6.00 -9.17 -7.21
C ASP A 61 -4.77 -9.32 -8.13
N ALA A 62 -4.30 -8.21 -8.70
CA ALA A 62 -3.08 -8.17 -9.50
C ALA A 62 -1.79 -8.15 -8.66
N CYS A 63 -1.88 -8.18 -7.33
CA CYS A 63 -0.73 -8.05 -6.43
C CYS A 63 -0.56 -9.21 -5.44
N GLY A 64 0.40 -10.08 -5.76
CA GLY A 64 0.81 -11.19 -4.90
C GLY A 64 -0.36 -12.11 -4.53
N PRO A 65 -0.45 -12.60 -3.28
CA PRO A 65 -1.57 -13.44 -2.81
C PRO A 65 -2.91 -12.69 -2.68
N GLY A 66 -2.93 -11.38 -2.98
CA GLY A 66 -4.11 -10.53 -2.95
C GLY A 66 -4.28 -9.83 -1.60
N PHE A 67 -4.01 -8.53 -1.60
CA PHE A 67 -4.27 -7.64 -0.47
C PHE A 67 -5.72 -7.16 -0.50
N GLY A 68 -6.40 -7.18 0.64
CA GLY A 68 -7.68 -6.48 0.81
C GLY A 68 -7.43 -4.99 0.98
N TYR A 69 -8.37 -4.16 0.53
CA TYR A 69 -8.37 -2.73 0.83
C TYR A 69 -9.75 -2.24 1.22
N ALA A 70 -9.79 -1.26 2.12
CA ALA A 70 -10.95 -0.45 2.45
C ALA A 70 -10.54 1.01 2.56
N VAL A 71 -11.32 1.90 1.96
CA VAL A 71 -11.11 3.35 1.96
C VAL A 71 -12.28 3.98 2.68
N ASP A 72 -12.00 4.63 3.81
CA ASP A 72 -12.98 5.40 4.57
C ASP A 72 -12.75 6.90 4.32
N VAL A 73 -13.67 7.53 3.58
CA VAL A 73 -13.56 8.94 3.21
C VAL A 73 -14.05 9.80 4.36
N VAL A 74 -13.19 10.69 4.86
CA VAL A 74 -13.55 11.59 5.95
C VAL A 74 -14.42 12.73 5.40
N GLU A 75 -15.73 12.60 5.57
CA GLU A 75 -16.75 13.55 5.08
C GLU A 75 -16.81 14.89 5.83
N ASN A 76 -15.97 15.12 6.84
CA ASN A 76 -15.94 16.39 7.59
C ASN A 76 -14.74 17.28 7.20
N PRO A 77 -14.71 17.86 5.98
CA PRO A 77 -13.68 18.81 5.62
C PRO A 77 -13.96 20.15 6.31
N ASN A 78 -12.98 20.64 7.09
CA ASN A 78 -12.95 22.02 7.59
C ASN A 78 -13.29 23.02 6.47
N ILE A 79 -13.98 24.13 6.79
CA ILE A 79 -14.40 25.18 5.83
C ILE A 79 -13.25 25.62 4.91
N LEU A 80 -12.03 25.74 5.44
CA LEU A 80 -10.84 26.09 4.67
C LEU A 80 -10.56 25.11 3.52
N ARG A 81 -10.82 23.82 3.74
CA ARG A 81 -10.63 22.79 2.71
C ARG A 81 -11.69 22.88 1.63
N GLN A 82 -12.95 23.17 1.98
CA GLN A 82 -14.02 23.39 0.99
C GLN A 82 -13.73 24.60 0.10
N LEU A 83 -13.24 25.70 0.69
CA LEU A 83 -12.81 26.88 -0.05
C LEU A 83 -11.63 26.55 -0.98
N PHE A 84 -10.62 25.83 -0.49
CA PHE A 84 -9.47 25.44 -1.30
C PHE A 84 -9.86 24.51 -2.45
N THR A 85 -10.68 23.48 -2.19
CA THR A 85 -11.16 22.57 -3.24
C THR A 85 -11.97 23.32 -4.29
N GLY A 86 -12.87 24.21 -3.87
CA GLY A 86 -13.66 25.04 -4.79
C GLY A 86 -12.78 25.98 -5.62
N LEU A 87 -11.73 26.55 -5.03
CA LEU A 87 -10.81 27.43 -5.73
C LEU A 87 -9.91 26.67 -6.71
N THR A 88 -9.42 25.47 -6.35
CA THR A 88 -8.67 24.60 -7.27
C THR A 88 -9.53 24.10 -8.44
N GLN A 89 -10.80 23.75 -8.19
CA GLN A 89 -11.74 23.40 -9.25
C GLN A 89 -12.00 24.60 -10.17
N ALA A 90 -12.24 25.79 -9.60
CA ALA A 90 -12.49 27.00 -10.39
C ALA A 90 -11.28 27.45 -11.24
N LEU A 91 -10.05 27.09 -10.85
CA LEU A 91 -8.83 27.36 -11.61
C LEU A 91 -8.51 26.27 -12.67
N GLY A 92 -9.38 25.28 -12.86
CA GLY A 92 -9.14 24.16 -13.78
C GLY A 92 -8.06 23.18 -13.29
N ALA A 93 -7.72 23.23 -12.00
CA ALA A 93 -6.83 22.30 -11.33
C ALA A 93 -7.61 21.12 -10.71
N GLU A 94 -8.59 20.63 -11.47
CA GLU A 94 -9.42 19.48 -11.11
C GLU A 94 -8.52 18.25 -10.89
N GLY A 95 -8.64 17.61 -9.72
CA GLY A 95 -7.85 16.42 -9.37
C GLY A 95 -6.52 16.67 -8.64
N VAL A 96 -6.17 17.92 -8.31
CA VAL A 96 -4.92 18.23 -7.59
C VAL A 96 -4.98 17.95 -6.09
N SER A 97 -6.18 17.85 -5.50
CA SER A 97 -6.34 17.56 -4.07
C SER A 97 -6.78 16.10 -3.85
N PRO A 98 -5.91 15.22 -3.31
CA PRO A 98 -6.32 13.86 -2.97
C PRO A 98 -7.34 13.87 -1.83
N PRO A 99 -8.33 12.95 -1.84
CA PRO A 99 -9.37 12.93 -0.82
C PRO A 99 -8.79 12.68 0.58
N MET A 100 -9.43 13.27 1.59
CA MET A 100 -9.15 12.90 2.99
C MET A 100 -9.73 11.53 3.21
N ALA A 101 -8.88 10.55 3.48
CA ALA A 101 -9.35 9.21 3.74
C ALA A 101 -8.38 8.44 4.63
N GLU A 102 -8.94 7.53 5.40
CA GLU A 102 -8.18 6.42 5.95
C GLU A 102 -8.21 5.27 4.96
N VAL A 103 -7.06 4.65 4.72
CA VAL A 103 -6.91 3.49 3.86
C VAL A 103 -6.39 2.34 4.70
N VAL A 104 -7.23 1.32 4.85
CA VAL A 104 -6.87 0.07 5.54
C VAL A 104 -6.49 -0.96 4.49
N ILE A 105 -5.29 -1.52 4.62
CA ILE A 105 -4.78 -2.60 3.77
C ILE A 105 -4.68 -3.87 4.61
N THR A 106 -5.43 -4.88 4.25
CA THR A 106 -5.39 -6.20 4.90
C THR A 106 -4.47 -7.12 4.12
N ASP A 107 -3.40 -7.59 4.76
CA ASP A 107 -2.44 -8.51 4.14
C ASP A 107 -2.94 -9.96 4.08
N ALA A 108 -2.17 -10.83 3.42
CA ALA A 108 -2.52 -12.25 3.27
C ALA A 108 -2.52 -13.04 4.59
N THR A 109 -1.91 -12.49 5.65
CA THR A 109 -1.94 -13.06 7.00
C THR A 109 -3.13 -12.55 7.82
N GLY A 110 -3.93 -11.65 7.25
CA GLY A 110 -5.09 -11.03 7.89
C GLY A 110 -4.73 -9.86 8.81
N ARG A 111 -3.52 -9.28 8.69
CA ARG A 111 -3.14 -8.10 9.46
C ARG A 111 -3.50 -6.84 8.70
N ASP A 112 -4.00 -5.87 9.44
CA ASP A 112 -4.36 -4.56 8.90
C ASP A 112 -3.21 -3.56 9.03
N HIS A 113 -3.02 -2.79 7.97
CA HIS A 113 -2.05 -1.70 7.86
C HIS A 113 -2.81 -0.43 7.51
N VAL A 114 -2.75 0.56 8.38
CA VAL A 114 -3.54 1.80 8.26
C VAL A 114 -2.67 2.91 7.68
N PHE A 115 -3.19 3.57 6.65
CA PHE A 115 -2.57 4.73 6.00
C PHE A 115 -3.56 5.89 5.96
N VAL A 116 -3.04 7.11 5.97
CA VAL A 116 -3.85 8.33 5.85
C VAL A 116 -3.53 9.05 4.54
N SER A 117 -4.58 9.55 3.90
CA SER A 117 -4.52 10.38 2.71
C SER A 117 -5.06 11.78 3.03
N PRO A 118 -4.41 12.87 2.57
CA PRO A 118 -3.04 12.91 2.07
C PRO A 118 -2.04 12.47 3.17
N PRO A 119 -0.84 11.97 2.80
CA PRO A 119 0.17 11.66 3.79
C PRO A 119 0.55 12.90 4.60
N PRO A 120 0.92 12.76 5.88
CA PRO A 120 1.35 13.90 6.69
C PRO A 120 2.58 14.55 6.07
N THR A 121 2.54 15.86 5.87
CA THR A 121 3.74 16.63 5.54
C THR A 121 4.57 16.79 6.80
N ASP A 122 5.82 16.34 6.77
CA ASP A 122 6.77 16.65 7.83
C ASP A 122 7.06 18.15 7.77
N LEU A 123 6.62 18.91 8.78
CA LEU A 123 6.78 20.37 8.84
C LEU A 123 8.17 20.76 9.42
N SER A 124 9.17 19.91 9.21
CA SER A 124 10.46 19.96 9.92
C SER A 124 11.63 20.54 9.11
N ASP A 125 11.39 21.37 8.09
CA ASP A 125 12.45 22.09 7.37
C ASP A 125 11.97 23.50 6.97
N ASP A 126 12.40 24.50 7.75
CA ASP A 126 12.50 25.94 7.41
C ASP A 126 13.98 26.36 7.53
#